data_AF-A0A804UJ52-F1
#
_entry.id   AF-A0A804UJ52-F1
#
_cell.length_a   1.000
_cell.length_b   1.000
_cell.length_c   1.000
_cell.angle_alpha   90.00
_cell.angle_beta   90.00
_cell.angle_gamma   90.00
#
_symmetry.space_group_name_H-M   'P 1'
#
loop_
_entity.id
_entity.type
_entity.pdbx_description
1 polymer ?
#
loop_
_entity_poly.entity_id
_entity_poly.type
_entity_poly.pdbx_seq_one_letter_code
_entity_poly.pdbx_strand_id
1 'polypeptide(L)' 'MTAFVQNLLMQMQTRFQAMSENIISKIDEMGARIDELEQSLNDLKAEIGGEGMSTPSKMKEESRPSDSSA' A
#
# COMPACT_ATOMS: atom_id res chain seq x y z
N MET A 1 4.15 -8.68 53.26
CA MET A 1 4.88 -8.33 52.01
C MET A 1 4.37 -9.10 50.80
N THR A 2 4.15 -10.42 50.86
CA THR A 2 3.72 -11.24 49.72
C THR A 2 2.45 -10.71 49.01
N ALA A 3 1.43 -10.31 49.77
CA ALA A 3 0.21 -9.72 49.19
C ALA A 3 0.47 -8.43 48.40
N PHE A 4 1.41 -7.59 48.84
CA PHE A 4 1.78 -6.37 48.12
C PHE A 4 2.45 -6.70 46.78
N VAL A 5 3.42 -7.63 46.79
CA VAL A 5 4.11 -8.07 45.56
C VAL A 5 3.12 -8.73 44.60
N GLN A 6 2.21 -9.57 45.11
CA GLN A 6 1.17 -10.21 44.29
C GLN A 6 0.25 -9.16 43.64
N ASN A 7 -0.23 -8.19 44.41
CA ASN A 7 -1.07 -7.10 43.89
C ASN A 7 -0.32 -6.25 42.84
N LEU A 8 0.97 -5.98 43.06
CA LEU A 8 1.80 -5.22 42.12
C LEU A 8 2.00 -6.00 40.81
N LEU A 9 2.31 -7.29 40.88
CA LEU A 9 2.47 -8.14 39.69
C LEU A 9 1.17 -8.25 38.90
N MET A 10 0.03 -8.42 39.57
CA MET A 10 -1.29 -8.41 38.92
C MET A 10 -1.54 -7.08 38.22
N GLN A 11 -1.26 -5.95 38.88
CA GLN A 11 -1.43 -4.63 38.26
C GLN A 11 -0.53 -4.45 37.02
N MET A 12 0.72 -4.89 37.08
CA MET A 12 1.64 -4.84 35.95
C MET A 12 1.16 -5.73 34.79
N GLN A 13 0.70 -6.94 35.10
CA GLN A 13 0.12 -7.85 34.12
C GLN A 13 -1.11 -7.25 33.43
N THR A 14 -2.03 -6.67 34.19
CA THR A 14 -3.23 -6.02 33.62
C THR A 14 -2.86 -4.84 32.72
N ARG A 15 -1.88 -4.02 33.12
CA ARG A 15 -1.40 -2.89 32.29
C ARG A 15 -0.74 -3.37 31.01
N PHE A 16 0.12 -4.38 31.11
CA PHE A 16 0.78 -4.96 29.95
C PHE A 16 -0.23 -5.58 28.99
N GLN A 17 -1.23 -6.29 29.51
CA GLN A 17 -2.30 -6.89 28.71
C GLN A 17 -3.14 -5.80 27.99
N ALA A 18 -3.53 -4.74 28.69
CA ALA A 18 -4.27 -3.65 28.06
C ALA A 18 -3.43 -2.94 26.98
N MET A 19 -2.13 -2.77 27.23
CA MET A 19 -1.20 -2.19 26.24
C MET A 19 -1.00 -3.11 25.03
N SER A 20 -0.84 -4.41 25.23
CA SER A 20 -0.67 -5.37 24.15
C SER A 20 -1.92 -5.45 23.27
N GLU A 21 -3.10 -5.49 23.87
CA GLU A 21 -4.39 -5.44 23.15
C GLU A 21 -4.53 -4.16 22.33
N ASN A 22 -4.12 -3.01 22.87
CA ASN A 22 -4.15 -1.75 22.12
C ASN A 22 -3.19 -1.76 20.91
N ILE A 23 -1.98 -2.31 21.08
CA ILE A 23 -1.00 -2.44 19.99
C ILE A 23 -1.52 -3.38 18.92
N ILE A 24 -2.07 -4.54 19.30
CA ILE A 24 -2.65 -5.51 18.36
C ILE A 24 -3.78 -4.86 17.56
N SER A 25 -4.71 -4.18 18.23
CA SER A 25 -5.81 -3.47 17.55
C SER A 25 -5.32 -2.43 16.53
N LYS A 26 -4.23 -1.72 16.83
CA LYS A 26 -3.62 -0.77 15.87
C LYS A 26 -2.96 -1.47 14.70
N ILE A 27 -2.32 -2.61 14.93
CA ILE A 27 -1.71 -3.43 13.87
C ILE A 27 -2.80 -3.96 12.94
N ASP A 28 -3.92 -4.43 13.50
CA ASP A 28 -5.08 -4.91 12.71
C ASP A 28 -5.67 -3.78 11.85
N GLU A 29 -5.83 -2.57 12.41
CA GLU A 29 -6.28 -1.40 11.65
C GLU A 29 -5.29 -1.02 10.53
N MET A 30 -3.99 -1.05 10.80
CA MET A 30 -2.98 -0.81 9.78
C MET A 30 -2.99 -1.89 8.69
N GLY A 31 -3.22 -3.15 9.06
CA GLY A 31 -3.37 -4.27 8.12
C GLY A 31 -4.54 -4.04 7.17
N ALA A 32 -5.72 -3.70 7.68
CA ALA A 32 -6.90 -3.41 6.86
C ALA A 32 -6.66 -2.23 5.90
N ARG A 33 -5.98 -1.17 6.35
CA ARG A 33 -5.61 -0.04 5.48
C ARG A 33 -4.62 -0.44 4.39
N ILE A 34 -3.70 -1.35 4.66
CA ILE A 34 -2.78 -1.88 3.65
C ILE A 34 -3.56 -2.68 2.62
N ASP A 35 -4.50 -3.54 3.04
CA ASP A 35 -5.36 -4.30 2.13
C ASP A 35 -6.17 -3.38 1.20
N GLU A 36 -6.74 -2.29 1.75
CA GLU A 36 -7.46 -1.27 0.97
C GLU A 36 -6.56 -0.54 -0.04
N LEU A 37 -5.30 -0.23 0.36
CA LEU A 37 -4.33 0.40 -0.52
C LEU A 37 -3.87 -0.55 -1.63
N GLU A 38 -3.66 -1.83 -1.32
CA GLU A 38 -3.32 -2.86 -2.32
C GLU A 38 -4.46 -3.03 -3.32
N GLN A 39 -5.71 -3.05 -2.86
CA GLN A 39 -6.88 -3.08 -3.73
C GLN A 39 -6.94 -1.85 -4.63
N SER A 40 -6.80 -0.64 -4.06
CA SER A 40 -6.80 0.62 -4.82
C SER A 40 -5.70 0.66 -5.87
N LEU A 41 -4.53 0.11 -5.57
CA LEU A 41 -3.40 0.02 -6.50
C LEU A 41 -3.71 -0.96 -7.65
N ASN A 42 -4.33 -2.10 -7.35
CA ASN A 42 -4.74 -3.06 -8.36
C ASN A 42 -5.81 -2.49 -9.29
N ASP A 43 -6.78 -1.75 -8.75
CA ASP A 43 -7.81 -1.07 -9.53
C ASP A 43 -7.19 -0.01 -10.45
N LEU A 44 -6.28 0.81 -9.92
CA LEU A 44 -5.55 1.80 -10.72
C LEU A 44 -4.69 1.17 -11.82
N LYS A 45 -4.03 0.03 -11.53
CA LYS A 45 -3.29 -0.73 -12.54
C LYS A 45 -4.21 -1.28 -13.63
N ALA A 46 -5.39 -1.75 -13.26
CA ALA A 46 -6.38 -2.24 -14.22
C ALA A 46 -6.89 -1.10 -15.12
N GLU A 47 -7.11 0.09 -14.54
CA GLU A 47 -7.51 1.30 -15.27
C GLU A 47 -6.43 1.75 -16.26
N ILE A 48 -5.18 1.94 -15.81
CA ILE A 48 -4.08 2.38 -16.67
C ILE A 48 -3.69 1.31 -17.72
N GLY A 49 -3.68 0.04 -17.31
CA GLY A 49 -3.38 -1.09 -18.18
C GLY A 49 -4.44 -1.34 -19.25
N GLY A 50 -5.69 -0.96 -18.97
CA GLY A 50 -6.79 -1.01 -19.93
C GLY A 50 -6.74 0.12 -20.96
N GLU A 51 -6.32 1.33 -20.57
CA GLU A 51 -6.48 2.51 -21.43
C GLU A 51 -5.23 2.94 -22.23
N GLY A 52 -4.01 2.55 -21.85
CA GLY A 52 -2.85 3.35 -22.25
C GLY A 52 -1.87 2.83 -23.31
N MET A 53 -1.71 1.52 -23.49
CA MET A 53 -0.68 0.98 -24.40
C MET A 53 -1.19 0.71 -25.82
N SER A 54 -2.07 1.56 -26.33
CA SER A 54 -2.03 1.88 -27.75
C SER A 54 -1.01 3.00 -27.95
N THR A 55 0.28 2.66 -27.88
CA THR A 55 1.31 3.56 -28.39
C THR A 55 0.89 3.94 -29.81
N PRO A 56 0.69 5.22 -30.13
CA PRO A 56 0.33 5.61 -31.47
C PRO A 56 1.55 5.37 -32.34
N SER A 57 1.62 4.21 -33.00
CA SER A 57 2.63 3.85 -34.00
C SER A 57 2.58 4.73 -35.25
N LYS A 58 2.11 5.98 -35.15
CA LYS A 58 1.94 6.90 -36.27
C LYS A 58 3.07 7.93 -36.42
N MET A 59 4.10 7.90 -35.57
CA MET A 59 5.24 8.82 -35.71
C MET A 59 6.46 8.13 -36.34
N LYS A 60 6.36 7.80 -37.63
CA LYS A 60 7.50 8.03 -38.53
C LYS A 60 7.00 8.35 -39.91
N GLU A 61 6.38 9.52 -39.96
CA GLU A 61 6.18 10.35 -41.13
C GLU A 61 7.43 10.31 -42.01
N GLU A 62 7.34 9.51 -43.08
CA GLU A 62 7.67 9.86 -44.45
C GLU A 62 8.64 11.04 -44.60
N SER A 63 9.90 10.82 -44.22
CA SER A 63 11.03 11.60 -44.71
C SER A 63 11.20 11.28 -46.20
N ARG A 64 10.36 11.87 -47.06
CA ARG A 64 10.53 11.87 -48.52
C ARG A 64 11.87 12.57 -48.83
N PRO A 65 12.85 11.88 -49.44
CA PRO A 65 14.06 12.52 -49.91
C PRO A 65 13.66 13.46 -51.05
N SER A 66 13.77 14.77 -50.79
CA SER A 66 13.74 15.78 -51.83
C SER A 66 15.10 15.75 -52.52
N ASP A 67 15.33 14.73 -53.36
CA ASP A 67 16.48 14.74 -54.25
C ASP A 67 16.14 15.62 -55.46
N SER A 68 16.69 16.83 -55.37
CA SER A 68 16.86 17.85 -56.39
C SER A 68 16.67 17.34 -57.83
N SER A 69 15.70 17.92 -58.53
CA SER A 69 15.60 17.85 -59.98
C SER A 69 16.90 18.37 -60.61
N ALA A 70 17.32 17.69 -61.67
CA ALA A 70 18.54 17.91 -62.47
C ALA A 70 18.62 19.30 -63.11
#